data_AF-A0AAD3CZ06-F1
#
_entry.id   AF-A0AAD3CZ06-F1
#
_cell.length_a   1.000
_cell.length_b   1.000
_cell.length_c   1.000
_cell.angle_alpha   90.00
_cell.angle_beta   90.00
_cell.angle_gamma   90.00
#
_symmetry.space_group_name_H-M   'P 1'
#
loop_
_entity.id
_entity.type
_entity.pdbx_description
1 polymer ?
#
loop_
_entity_poly.entity_id
_entity_poly.type
_entity_poly.pdbx_seq_one_letter_code
_entity_poly.pdbx_strand_id
1 'polypeptide(L)'
;MKTAILSTLLASAAAFAPSNVAKSTTALSATGFEEVGGKPWDPLSLGQLEDANDTFPNMFPKSQFLQEAEIKHGRMSMLAWTGVWATHVGGMGLGMHIPGMPVESDWTKALGVFAAEQPAMFGAILLFISIAEGESVGHSGDNWRNMSTKEPGNLGFDWMGLTKKYSEEEAARYKIVELKNGRAAMIAMASLFAMESIPGSVPLMDVFN
;
A
#
# COMPACT_ATOMS: atom_id res chain seq x y z
N MET A 1 -67.80 32.57 13.94
CA MET A 1 -66.89 31.66 14.68
C MET A 1 -66.51 30.41 13.87
N LYS A 2 -66.22 30.51 12.56
CA LYS A 2 -65.83 29.35 11.73
C LYS A 2 -64.55 29.56 10.91
N THR A 3 -63.94 30.73 10.97
CA THR A 3 -62.74 31.09 10.17
C THR A 3 -61.46 31.20 10.99
N ALA A 4 -61.53 31.13 12.34
CA ALA A 4 -60.37 31.30 13.22
C ALA A 4 -59.64 30.00 13.60
N ILE A 5 -60.23 28.83 13.32
CA ILE A 5 -59.68 27.52 13.73
C ILE A 5 -58.76 26.93 12.64
N LEU A 6 -58.85 27.43 11.39
CA LEU A 6 -58.07 26.89 10.28
C LEU A 6 -56.63 27.42 10.21
N SER A 7 -56.35 28.59 10.80
CA SER A 7 -55.02 29.21 10.78
C SER A 7 -54.05 28.63 11.81
N THR A 8 -54.55 28.01 12.90
CA THR A 8 -53.70 27.40 13.95
C THR A 8 -53.19 26.01 13.59
N LEU A 9 -53.82 25.31 12.64
CA LEU A 9 -53.35 23.99 12.18
C LEU A 9 -52.22 24.07 11.16
N LEU A 10 -52.15 25.15 10.37
CA LEU A 10 -51.06 25.37 9.41
C LEU A 10 -49.75 25.82 10.08
N ALA A 11 -49.81 26.39 11.29
CA ALA A 11 -48.62 26.80 12.04
C ALA A 11 -47.86 25.62 12.68
N SER A 12 -48.52 24.46 12.86
CA SER A 12 -47.90 23.31 13.54
C SER A 12 -47.08 22.40 12.62
N ALA A 13 -47.15 22.58 11.29
CA ALA A 13 -46.44 21.74 10.33
C ALA A 13 -45.03 22.26 9.96
N ALA A 14 -44.76 23.56 10.15
CA ALA A 14 -43.46 24.16 9.81
C ALA A 14 -42.39 24.01 10.90
N ALA A 15 -42.79 23.64 12.13
CA ALA A 15 -41.87 23.53 13.28
C ALA A 15 -41.07 22.21 13.31
N PHE A 16 -41.34 21.27 12.38
CA PHE A 16 -40.65 19.99 12.26
C PHE A 16 -40.03 19.77 10.86
N ALA A 17 -39.65 20.84 10.17
CA ALA A 17 -38.79 20.69 9.01
C ALA A 17 -37.37 20.30 9.49
N PRO A 18 -36.77 19.19 9.00
CA PRO A 18 -35.41 18.84 9.37
C PRO A 18 -34.48 19.98 8.98
N SER A 19 -33.75 20.53 9.94
CA SER A 19 -32.69 21.48 9.62
C SER A 19 -31.64 20.74 8.79
N ASN A 20 -31.33 21.26 7.61
CA ASN A 20 -30.14 20.84 6.87
C ASN A 20 -28.92 21.32 7.68
N VAL A 21 -28.55 20.55 8.71
CA VAL A 21 -27.25 20.69 9.35
C VAL A 21 -26.24 20.39 8.26
N ALA A 22 -25.59 21.44 7.76
CA ALA A 22 -24.44 21.27 6.89
C ALA A 22 -23.48 20.33 7.61
N LYS A 23 -23.30 19.11 7.08
CA LYS A 23 -22.23 18.24 7.54
C LYS A 23 -20.95 19.00 7.28
N SER A 24 -20.35 19.54 8.33
CA SER A 24 -18.97 20.00 8.27
C SER A 24 -18.13 18.75 8.03
N THR A 25 -17.83 18.48 6.77
CA THR A 25 -16.78 17.53 6.42
C THR A 25 -15.47 18.25 6.74
N THR A 26 -15.01 18.15 7.98
CA THR A 26 -13.59 18.32 8.25
C THR A 26 -12.91 17.10 7.63
N ALA A 27 -12.73 17.12 6.31
CA ALA A 27 -11.71 16.29 5.71
C ALA A 27 -10.41 16.80 6.31
N LEU A 28 -9.95 16.13 7.37
CA LEU A 28 -8.59 16.30 7.83
C LEU A 28 -7.75 15.94 6.59
N SER A 29 -7.11 16.92 5.98
CA SER A 29 -6.21 16.68 4.85
C SER A 29 -5.24 15.61 5.31
N ALA A 30 -5.33 14.41 4.74
CA ALA A 30 -4.44 13.33 5.11
C ALA A 30 -3.02 13.78 4.74
N THR A 31 -2.17 13.88 5.74
CA THR A 31 -0.76 14.23 5.71
C THR A 31 0.13 13.00 5.62
N GLY A 32 -0.38 11.82 5.99
CA GLY A 32 0.38 10.58 6.05
C GLY A 32 1.18 10.40 7.36
N PHE A 33 1.05 11.35 8.30
CA PHE A 33 1.76 11.38 9.57
C PHE A 33 0.81 11.38 10.78
N GLU A 34 -0.46 11.04 10.59
CA GLU A 34 -1.49 11.08 11.64
C GLU A 34 -1.13 10.19 12.83
N GLU A 35 -0.54 9.02 12.57
CA GLU A 35 -0.18 8.04 13.58
C GLU A 35 1.14 8.36 14.31
N VAL A 36 1.89 9.38 13.84
CA VAL A 36 3.19 9.79 14.38
C VAL A 36 3.20 11.25 14.86
N GLY A 37 2.03 11.79 15.18
CA GLY A 37 1.89 13.14 15.76
C GLY A 37 2.00 14.28 14.73
N GLY A 38 1.71 14.01 13.46
CA GLY A 38 1.65 15.01 12.39
C GLY A 38 3.02 15.52 11.92
N LYS A 39 4.10 14.82 12.24
CA LYS A 39 5.48 15.18 11.86
C LYS A 39 6.15 14.05 11.09
N PRO A 40 7.10 14.37 10.18
CA PRO A 40 7.96 13.35 9.56
C PRO A 40 8.65 12.49 10.61
N TRP A 41 8.50 11.18 10.49
CA TRP A 41 9.10 10.20 11.41
C TRP A 41 10.41 9.68 10.83
N ASP A 42 11.53 10.30 11.23
CA ASP A 42 12.89 9.83 10.96
C ASP A 42 13.73 9.98 12.25
N PRO A 43 13.55 9.08 13.24
CA PRO A 43 14.21 9.20 14.54
C PRO A 43 15.72 8.97 14.51
N LEU A 44 16.22 8.27 13.48
CA LEU A 44 17.65 7.94 13.32
C LEU A 44 18.34 8.82 12.28
N SER A 45 17.63 9.81 11.71
CA SER A 45 18.13 10.72 10.67
C SER A 45 18.71 9.98 9.45
N LEU A 46 18.12 8.85 9.06
CA LEU A 46 18.62 8.04 7.95
C LEU A 46 18.51 8.77 6.62
N GLY A 47 17.48 9.63 6.45
CA GLY A 47 17.33 10.45 5.25
C GLY A 47 18.37 11.56 5.12
N GLN A 48 19.07 11.89 6.20
CA GLN A 48 20.08 12.96 6.24
C GLN A 48 21.51 12.40 6.18
N LEU A 49 21.68 11.07 6.15
CA LEU A 49 22.98 10.43 6.33
C LEU A 49 24.00 10.80 5.23
N GLU A 50 23.56 10.88 3.97
CA GLU A 50 24.42 11.31 2.85
C GLU A 50 24.89 12.77 2.98
N ASP A 51 24.06 13.64 3.57
CA ASP A 51 24.33 15.07 3.70
C ASP A 51 24.97 15.44 5.05
N ALA A 52 25.11 14.46 5.95
CA ALA A 52 25.63 14.69 7.30
C ALA A 52 27.13 14.96 7.32
N ASN A 53 27.91 14.29 6.47
CA ASN A 53 29.37 14.43 6.36
C ASN A 53 29.85 14.21 4.92
N ASP A 54 30.98 14.80 4.57
CA ASP A 54 31.63 14.70 3.25
C ASP A 54 32.56 13.48 3.10
N THR A 55 32.60 12.60 4.11
CA THR A 55 33.53 11.45 4.19
C THR A 55 33.23 10.34 3.19
N PHE A 56 31.96 10.16 2.82
CA PHE A 56 31.51 9.07 1.94
C PHE A 56 30.69 9.60 0.75
N PRO A 57 31.34 10.09 -0.32
CA PRO A 57 30.64 10.72 -1.42
C PRO A 57 29.77 9.73 -2.21
N ASN A 58 28.47 10.00 -2.31
CA ASN A 58 27.47 9.19 -3.02
C ASN A 58 27.43 7.72 -2.58
N MET A 59 27.74 7.44 -1.32
CA MET A 59 27.68 6.08 -0.77
C MET A 59 26.35 5.79 -0.07
N PHE A 60 25.57 6.82 0.22
CA PHE A 60 24.21 6.69 0.74
C PHE A 60 23.19 7.19 -0.30
N PRO A 61 22.01 6.55 -0.34
CA PRO A 61 20.98 6.92 -1.29
C PRO A 61 20.40 8.30 -0.99
N LYS A 62 20.14 9.08 -2.04
CA LYS A 62 19.34 10.31 -1.91
C LYS A 62 17.84 10.01 -1.76
N SER A 63 17.07 11.06 -1.46
CA SER A 63 15.65 10.99 -1.13
C SER A 63 14.77 10.35 -2.20
N GLN A 64 15.01 10.59 -3.50
CA GLN A 64 14.22 9.98 -4.58
C GLN A 64 14.35 8.45 -4.56
N PHE A 65 15.57 7.94 -4.37
CA PHE A 65 15.82 6.49 -4.25
C PHE A 65 15.13 5.90 -3.02
N LEU A 66 15.23 6.56 -1.86
CA LEU A 66 14.58 6.09 -0.64
C LEU A 66 13.04 6.03 -0.78
N GLN A 67 12.43 7.04 -1.40
CA GLN A 67 10.99 7.07 -1.65
C GLN A 67 10.56 5.95 -2.60
N GLU A 68 11.29 5.75 -3.70
CA GLU A 68 10.99 4.68 -4.64
C GLU A 68 11.19 3.29 -4.01
N ALA A 69 12.22 3.13 -3.18
CA ALA A 69 12.48 1.90 -2.45
C ALA A 69 11.34 1.58 -1.48
N GLU A 70 10.84 2.55 -0.70
CA GLU A 70 9.70 2.37 0.21
C GLU A 70 8.45 1.92 -0.56
N ILE A 71 8.11 2.59 -1.66
CA ILE A 71 6.94 2.26 -2.48
C ILE A 71 7.08 0.86 -3.07
N LYS A 72 8.27 0.51 -3.58
CA LYS A 72 8.52 -0.80 -4.19
C LYS A 72 8.39 -1.94 -3.18
N HIS A 73 9.01 -1.82 -2.01
CA HIS A 73 8.88 -2.80 -0.93
C HIS A 73 7.44 -2.91 -0.42
N GLY A 74 6.72 -1.79 -0.32
CA GLY A 74 5.30 -1.78 0.01
C GLY A 74 4.44 -2.55 -1.00
N ARG A 75 4.60 -2.28 -2.31
CA ARG A 75 3.88 -2.99 -3.38
C ARG A 75 4.16 -4.50 -3.40
N MET A 76 5.43 -4.88 -3.30
CA MET A 76 5.85 -6.28 -3.23
C MET A 76 5.23 -6.98 -2.01
N SER A 77 5.25 -6.33 -0.85
CA SER A 77 4.72 -6.89 0.39
C SER A 77 3.20 -7.04 0.36
N MET A 78 2.45 -6.09 -0.23
CA MET A 78 0.99 -6.20 -0.38
C MET A 78 0.61 -7.42 -1.23
N LEU A 79 1.34 -7.65 -2.34
CA LEU A 79 1.11 -8.81 -3.21
C LEU A 79 1.52 -10.12 -2.52
N ALA A 80 2.68 -10.15 -1.86
CA ALA A 80 3.18 -11.34 -1.18
C ALA A 80 2.27 -11.77 -0.03
N TRP A 81 1.87 -10.85 0.84
CA TRP A 81 0.98 -11.14 1.97
C TRP A 81 -0.39 -11.66 1.51
N THR A 82 -0.96 -11.04 0.48
CA THR A 82 -2.24 -11.52 -0.09
C THR A 82 -2.07 -12.90 -0.73
N GLY A 83 -0.94 -13.14 -1.39
CA GLY A 83 -0.62 -14.43 -2.02
C GLY A 83 -0.58 -15.57 -1.01
N VAL A 84 0.20 -15.43 0.06
CA VAL A 84 0.33 -16.47 1.11
C VAL A 84 -0.99 -16.71 1.85
N TRP A 85 -1.76 -15.65 2.14
CA TRP A 85 -3.06 -15.82 2.79
C TRP A 85 -4.11 -16.49 1.89
N ALA A 86 -4.11 -16.16 0.60
CA ALA A 86 -5.06 -16.71 -0.35
C ALA A 86 -4.83 -18.21 -0.63
N THR A 87 -3.57 -18.65 -0.62
CA THR A 87 -3.22 -20.06 -0.89
C THR A 87 -3.19 -20.93 0.36
N HIS A 88 -3.18 -20.35 1.57
CA HIS A 88 -3.22 -21.11 2.81
C HIS A 88 -4.53 -21.91 2.92
N VAL A 89 -4.41 -23.22 3.17
CA VAL A 89 -5.55 -24.15 3.28
C VAL A 89 -5.77 -24.51 4.76
N GLY A 90 -6.99 -24.31 5.25
CA GLY A 90 -7.35 -24.55 6.66
C GLY A 90 -7.34 -23.28 7.50
N GLY A 91 -7.78 -23.39 8.76
CA GLY A 91 -7.88 -22.24 9.68
C GLY A 91 -8.70 -21.09 9.08
N MET A 92 -8.12 -19.88 9.09
CA MET A 92 -8.67 -18.67 8.45
C MET A 92 -8.24 -18.47 6.99
N GLY A 93 -7.50 -19.43 6.40
CA GLY A 93 -7.03 -19.35 5.02
C GLY A 93 -8.15 -19.46 3.99
N LEU A 94 -7.92 -18.95 2.78
CA LEU A 94 -8.93 -19.00 1.71
C LEU A 94 -8.90 -20.32 0.92
N GLY A 95 -7.77 -21.04 0.91
CA GLY A 95 -7.59 -22.28 0.17
C GLY A 95 -7.86 -22.18 -1.33
N MET A 96 -7.65 -20.99 -1.91
CA MET A 96 -7.87 -20.79 -3.34
C MET A 96 -6.75 -21.44 -4.15
N HIS A 97 -7.12 -22.21 -5.15
CA HIS A 97 -6.17 -22.92 -6.00
C HIS A 97 -6.57 -22.83 -7.47
N ILE A 98 -5.61 -22.50 -8.32
CA ILE A 98 -5.81 -22.45 -9.78
C ILE A 98 -5.68 -23.88 -10.32
N PRO A 99 -6.71 -24.43 -11.00
CA PRO A 99 -6.65 -25.78 -11.54
C PRO A 99 -5.44 -25.97 -12.47
N GLY A 100 -4.67 -27.05 -12.23
CA GLY A 100 -3.48 -27.41 -13.03
C GLY A 100 -2.15 -26.84 -12.50
N MET A 101 -2.18 -26.06 -11.42
CA MET A 101 -0.97 -25.65 -10.70
C MET A 101 -0.57 -26.70 -9.64
N PRO A 102 0.71 -26.74 -9.23
CA PRO A 102 1.13 -27.61 -8.12
C PRO A 102 0.38 -27.25 -6.82
N VAL A 103 0.03 -28.27 -6.06
CA VAL A 103 -0.57 -28.13 -4.73
C VAL A 103 0.56 -28.25 -3.70
N GLU A 104 0.91 -27.14 -3.06
CA GLU A 104 1.84 -27.09 -1.93
C GLU A 104 1.19 -26.28 -0.81
N SER A 105 1.13 -26.85 0.40
CA SER A 105 0.49 -26.21 1.55
C SER A 105 1.36 -25.12 2.20
N ASP A 106 2.67 -25.19 1.97
CA ASP A 106 3.68 -24.36 2.61
C ASP A 106 4.30 -23.40 1.58
N TRP A 107 4.07 -22.11 1.80
CA TRP A 107 4.52 -21.07 0.89
C TRP A 107 6.05 -20.98 0.80
N THR A 108 6.79 -21.47 1.79
CA THR A 108 8.27 -21.48 1.77
C THR A 108 8.85 -22.40 0.70
N LYS A 109 8.13 -23.49 0.37
CA LYS A 109 8.52 -24.49 -0.63
C LYS A 109 7.87 -24.29 -1.98
N ALA A 110 6.71 -23.62 -2.01
CA ALA A 110 5.86 -23.48 -3.20
C ALA A 110 6.59 -22.93 -4.43
N LEU A 111 7.52 -21.98 -4.25
CA LEU A 111 8.28 -21.40 -5.36
C LEU A 111 9.16 -22.44 -6.06
N GLY A 112 9.88 -23.26 -5.29
CA GLY A 112 10.78 -24.29 -5.84
C GLY A 112 10.01 -25.36 -6.61
N VAL A 113 8.86 -25.77 -6.10
CA VAL A 113 7.95 -26.71 -6.77
C VAL A 113 7.44 -26.11 -8.08
N PHE A 114 6.94 -24.86 -8.05
CA PHE A 114 6.47 -24.17 -9.25
C PHE A 114 7.56 -24.01 -10.31
N ALA A 115 8.77 -23.65 -9.92
CA ALA A 115 9.90 -23.49 -10.84
C ALA A 115 10.31 -24.82 -11.50
N ALA A 116 10.21 -25.94 -10.79
CA ALA A 116 10.57 -27.27 -11.30
C ALA A 116 9.48 -27.86 -12.21
N GLU A 117 8.21 -27.74 -11.83
CA GLU A 117 7.10 -28.35 -12.57
C GLU A 117 6.64 -27.50 -13.77
N GLN A 118 6.75 -26.17 -13.69
CA GLN A 118 6.27 -25.23 -14.71
C GLN A 118 7.38 -24.26 -15.17
N PRO A 119 8.53 -24.75 -15.66
CA PRO A 119 9.69 -23.91 -15.97
C PRO A 119 9.41 -22.86 -17.05
N ALA A 120 8.55 -23.17 -18.03
CA ALA A 120 8.17 -22.22 -19.08
C ALA A 120 7.36 -21.04 -18.52
N MET A 121 6.40 -21.32 -17.64
CA MET A 121 5.58 -20.27 -17.01
C MET A 121 6.41 -19.44 -16.03
N PHE A 122 7.23 -20.10 -15.20
CA PHE A 122 8.16 -19.44 -14.29
C PHE A 122 9.11 -18.51 -15.04
N GLY A 123 9.73 -19.00 -16.12
CA GLY A 123 10.64 -18.22 -16.96
C GLY A 123 9.97 -17.01 -17.62
N ALA A 124 8.73 -17.17 -18.09
CA ALA A 124 7.96 -16.07 -18.67
C ALA A 124 7.63 -14.97 -17.63
N ILE A 125 7.21 -15.36 -16.42
CA ILE A 125 6.93 -14.40 -15.33
C ILE A 125 8.21 -13.66 -14.93
N LEU A 126 9.31 -14.39 -14.73
CA LEU A 126 10.60 -13.80 -14.35
C LEU A 126 11.12 -12.85 -15.43
N LEU A 127 11.00 -13.21 -16.71
CA LEU A 127 11.37 -12.35 -17.82
C LEU A 127 10.54 -11.06 -17.84
N PHE A 128 9.22 -11.17 -17.64
CA PHE A 128 8.33 -10.01 -17.59
C PHE A 128 8.71 -9.06 -16.44
N ILE A 129 8.93 -9.60 -15.23
CA ILE A 129 9.38 -8.80 -14.07
C ILE A 129 10.73 -8.15 -14.35
N SER A 130 11.66 -8.88 -14.97
CA SER A 130 13.01 -8.38 -15.28
C SER A 130 12.97 -7.20 -16.26
N ILE A 131 12.13 -7.29 -17.29
CA ILE A 131 11.93 -6.20 -18.25
C ILE A 131 11.26 -5.00 -17.58
N ALA A 132 10.17 -5.23 -16.83
CA ALA A 132 9.44 -4.17 -16.15
C ALA A 132 10.32 -3.40 -15.14
N GLU A 133 11.14 -4.13 -14.37
CA GLU A 133 12.07 -3.54 -13.41
C GLU A 133 13.22 -2.81 -14.12
N GLY A 134 13.75 -3.33 -15.23
CA GLY A 134 14.78 -2.65 -16.03
C GLY A 134 14.27 -1.36 -16.67
N GLU A 135 13.07 -1.40 -17.25
CA GLU A 135 12.38 -0.25 -17.83
C GLU A 135 12.05 0.83 -16.79
N SER A 136 11.84 0.44 -15.52
CA SER A 136 11.56 1.37 -14.43
C SER A 136 12.65 2.43 -14.23
N VAL A 137 13.91 2.11 -14.54
CA VAL A 137 15.05 3.02 -14.40
C VAL A 137 15.63 3.47 -15.75
N GLY A 138 15.49 2.66 -16.81
CA GLY A 138 16.12 2.87 -18.11
C GLY A 138 15.83 4.22 -18.79
N HIS A 139 14.69 4.86 -18.45
CA HIS A 139 14.23 6.09 -19.08
C HIS A 139 14.33 7.34 -18.20
N SER A 140 14.72 7.19 -16.93
CA SER A 140 14.51 8.24 -15.93
C SER A 140 15.78 8.90 -15.42
N GLY A 141 16.96 8.38 -15.74
CA GLY A 141 18.24 8.90 -15.22
C GLY A 141 18.62 8.32 -13.87
N ASP A 142 19.57 8.96 -13.19
CA ASP A 142 20.15 8.41 -11.96
C ASP A 142 19.34 8.77 -10.72
N ASN A 143 18.61 7.77 -10.21
CA ASN A 143 17.78 7.91 -9.02
C ASN A 143 18.60 8.01 -7.71
N TRP A 144 19.79 7.41 -7.67
CA TRP A 144 20.64 7.38 -6.47
C TRP A 144 21.09 8.78 -6.04
N ARG A 145 21.27 9.68 -7.01
CA ARG A 145 21.80 11.05 -6.81
C ARG A 145 20.74 12.15 -6.96
N ASN A 146 19.45 11.82 -6.88
CA ASN A 146 18.35 12.76 -7.16
C ASN A 146 18.40 13.36 -8.58
N MET A 147 18.96 12.64 -9.55
CA MET A 147 19.01 13.06 -10.96
C MET A 147 17.95 12.36 -11.80
N SER A 148 16.94 11.75 -11.16
CA SER A 148 15.83 11.16 -11.90
C SER A 148 14.81 12.24 -12.30
N THR A 149 14.28 12.13 -13.52
CA THR A 149 13.28 13.04 -14.08
C THR A 149 11.84 12.58 -13.81
N LYS A 150 11.65 11.43 -13.15
CA LYS A 150 10.34 10.86 -12.82
C LYS A 150 9.94 11.15 -11.38
N GLU A 151 8.64 11.12 -11.12
CA GLU A 151 8.13 11.02 -9.76
C GLU A 151 8.43 9.62 -9.19
N PRO A 152 9.00 9.49 -7.98
CA PRO A 152 9.26 8.20 -7.35
C PRO A 152 8.00 7.33 -7.28
N GLY A 153 8.12 6.07 -7.71
CA GLY A 153 7.00 5.12 -7.77
C GLY A 153 6.05 5.27 -8.97
N ASN A 154 6.24 6.27 -9.84
CA ASN A 154 5.50 6.39 -11.10
C ASN A 154 6.11 5.47 -12.17
N LEU A 155 5.40 4.38 -12.48
CA LEU A 155 5.80 3.38 -13.48
C LEU A 155 5.06 3.52 -14.81
N GLY A 156 4.23 4.56 -14.98
CA GLY A 156 3.38 4.72 -16.17
C GLY A 156 2.22 3.71 -16.26
N PHE A 157 1.94 2.96 -15.20
CA PHE A 157 0.90 1.92 -15.18
C PHE A 157 -0.50 2.46 -14.80
N ASP A 158 -0.95 3.53 -15.48
CA ASP A 158 -2.31 4.07 -15.33
C ASP A 158 -3.18 3.76 -16.57
N TRP A 159 -3.35 2.47 -16.87
CA TRP A 159 -4.12 2.01 -18.03
C TRP A 159 -5.63 2.35 -17.92
N MET A 160 -6.14 2.54 -16.70
CA MET A 160 -7.54 2.95 -16.44
C MET A 160 -7.74 4.48 -16.52
N GLY A 161 -6.66 5.25 -16.65
CA GLY A 161 -6.67 6.70 -16.69
C GLY A 161 -7.26 7.33 -15.43
N LEU A 162 -7.06 6.72 -14.27
CA LEU A 162 -7.64 7.14 -13.00
C LEU A 162 -7.11 8.50 -12.58
N THR A 163 -5.82 8.76 -12.77
CA THR A 163 -5.18 10.03 -12.41
C THR A 163 -5.74 11.21 -13.21
N LYS A 164 -6.30 10.94 -14.40
CA LYS A 164 -6.98 11.95 -15.24
C LYS A 164 -8.44 12.17 -14.87
N LYS A 165 -9.04 11.24 -14.12
CA LYS A 165 -10.45 11.29 -13.70
C LYS A 165 -10.62 11.88 -12.30
N TYR A 166 -9.62 11.71 -11.45
CA TYR A 166 -9.62 12.23 -10.09
C TYR A 166 -9.18 13.69 -10.02
N SER A 167 -9.67 14.39 -9.00
CA SER A 167 -9.08 15.66 -8.59
C SER A 167 -7.67 15.46 -8.05
N GLU A 168 -6.88 16.53 -8.00
CA GLU A 168 -5.51 16.49 -7.47
C GLU A 168 -5.48 16.04 -5.99
N GLU A 169 -6.45 16.49 -5.19
CA GLU A 169 -6.60 16.11 -3.79
C GLU A 169 -6.90 14.60 -3.63
N GLU A 170 -7.78 14.05 -4.46
CA GLU A 170 -8.08 12.62 -4.46
C GLU A 170 -6.86 11.80 -4.89
N ALA A 171 -6.16 12.23 -5.94
CA ALA A 171 -4.94 11.56 -6.39
C ALA A 171 -3.85 11.54 -5.30
N ALA A 172 -3.64 12.67 -4.61
CA ALA A 172 -2.71 12.76 -3.49
C ALA A 172 -3.13 11.86 -2.32
N ARG A 173 -4.43 11.82 -1.99
CA ARG A 173 -4.97 10.94 -0.96
C ARG A 173 -4.69 9.47 -1.29
N TYR A 174 -4.93 9.02 -2.51
CA TYR A 174 -4.72 7.60 -2.87
C TYR A 174 -3.25 7.20 -2.82
N LYS A 175 -2.31 8.11 -3.10
CA LYS A 175 -0.87 7.87 -2.87
C LYS A 175 -0.58 7.58 -1.39
N ILE A 176 -1.18 8.34 -0.47
CA ILE A 176 -1.03 8.12 0.98
C ILE A 176 -1.67 6.79 1.40
N VAL A 177 -2.83 6.45 0.83
CA VAL A 177 -3.51 5.16 1.09
C VAL A 177 -2.63 3.99 0.66
N GLU A 178 -2.07 4.04 -0.55
CA GLU A 178 -1.12 3.03 -1.03
C GLU A 178 0.07 2.90 -0.09
N LEU A 179 0.64 4.02 0.34
CA LEU A 179 1.83 4.06 1.16
C LEU A 179 1.58 3.45 2.57
N LYS A 180 0.47 3.79 3.22
CA LYS A 180 0.13 3.22 4.54
C LYS A 180 -0.19 1.73 4.47
N ASN A 181 -0.93 1.28 3.46
CA ASN A 181 -1.19 -0.14 3.26
C ASN A 181 0.11 -0.90 2.94
N GLY A 182 1.00 -0.31 2.15
CA GLY A 182 2.34 -0.85 1.90
C GLY A 182 3.16 -1.00 3.18
N ARG A 183 3.18 0.02 4.05
CA ARG A 183 3.85 -0.03 5.36
C ARG A 183 3.29 -1.14 6.26
N ALA A 184 1.97 -1.27 6.33
CA ALA A 184 1.33 -2.35 7.09
C ALA A 184 1.69 -3.74 6.53
N ALA A 185 1.69 -3.89 5.20
CA ALA A 185 2.07 -5.14 4.56
C ALA A 185 3.55 -5.50 4.76
N MET A 186 4.46 -4.52 4.78
CA MET A 186 5.88 -4.76 5.11
C MET A 186 6.04 -5.33 6.53
N ILE A 187 5.30 -4.77 7.50
CA ILE A 187 5.28 -5.29 8.87
C ILE A 187 4.69 -6.71 8.91
N ALA A 188 3.63 -6.96 8.14
CA ALA A 188 3.01 -8.28 8.05
C ALA A 188 3.97 -9.34 7.48
N MET A 189 4.69 -9.02 6.39
CA MET A 189 5.69 -9.92 5.83
C MET A 189 6.86 -10.17 6.79
N ALA A 190 7.34 -9.14 7.48
CA ALA A 190 8.36 -9.31 8.52
C ALA A 190 7.87 -10.22 9.66
N SER A 191 6.58 -10.14 10.02
CA SER A 191 5.96 -11.01 11.02
C SER A 191 5.90 -12.47 10.56
N LEU A 192 5.57 -12.71 9.28
CA LEU A 192 5.60 -14.05 8.68
C LEU A 192 7.01 -14.65 8.67
N PHE A 193 8.04 -13.86 8.30
CA PHE A 193 9.42 -14.32 8.37
C PHE A 193 9.86 -14.64 9.80
N ALA A 194 9.45 -13.82 10.77
CA ALA A 194 9.79 -14.00 12.17
C ALA A 194 9.17 -15.28 12.75
N MET A 195 7.88 -15.55 12.50
CA MET A 195 7.21 -16.74 13.07
C MET A 195 7.80 -18.06 12.55
N GLU A 196 8.29 -18.10 11.31
CA GLU A 196 8.92 -19.30 10.75
C GLU A 196 10.36 -19.48 11.21
N SER A 197 11.10 -18.37 11.39
CA SER A 197 12.50 -18.41 11.81
C SER A 197 12.64 -18.61 13.32
N ILE A 198 11.73 -18.04 14.09
CA ILE A 198 11.75 -18.00 15.56
C ILE A 198 10.36 -18.38 16.07
N PRO A 199 10.15 -19.63 16.50
CA PRO A 199 8.88 -20.08 17.05
C PRO A 199 8.43 -19.21 18.25
N GLY A 200 7.18 -18.78 18.27
CA GLY A 200 6.61 -17.93 19.32
C GLY A 200 7.00 -16.44 19.25
N SER A 201 7.69 -16.00 18.18
CA SER A 201 8.05 -14.58 18.01
C SER A 201 6.84 -13.67 17.79
N VAL A 202 5.81 -14.17 17.12
CA VAL A 202 4.54 -13.45 16.88
C VAL A 202 3.41 -14.23 17.57
N PRO A 203 3.18 -14.01 18.87
CA PRO A 203 2.29 -14.85 19.68
C PRO A 203 0.83 -14.82 19.23
N LEU A 204 0.42 -13.77 18.52
CA LEU A 204 -0.93 -13.68 17.97
C LEU A 204 -1.16 -14.71 16.85
N MET A 205 -0.12 -15.03 16.07
CA MET A 205 -0.24 -16.00 14.97
C MET A 205 -0.39 -17.44 15.49
N ASP A 206 0.16 -17.75 16.66
CA ASP A 206 -0.02 -19.07 17.30
C ASP A 206 -1.49 -19.34 17.69
N VAL A 207 -2.28 -18.28 17.89
CA VAL A 207 -3.71 -18.36 18.21
C VAL A 207 -4.58 -18.36 16.95
N PHE A 208 -4.10 -17.78 15.85
CA PHE A 208 -4.85 -17.63 14.60
C PHE A 208 -4.71 -18.81 13.63
N ASN A 209 -3.74 -19.70 13.87
CA ASN A 209 -3.45 -20.86 13.02
C ASN A 209 -4.53 -21.94 13.10
#